data_AF-A0A849V168-F1
#
_entry.id   AF-A0A849V168-F1
#
_cell.length_a   1.000
_cell.length_b   1.000
_cell.length_c   1.000
_cell.angle_alpha   90.00
_cell.angle_beta   90.00
_cell.angle_gamma   90.00
#
_symmetry.space_group_name_H-M   'P 1'
#
loop_
_entity.id
_entity.type
_entity.pdbx_description
1 polymer ?
#
loop_
_entity_poly.entity_id
_entity_poly.type
_entity_poly.pdbx_seq_one_letter_code
_entity_poly.pdbx_strand_id
1 'polypeptide(L)'
;MFKINASGTFTVLHTFIKDDNSGRPNRVTLASDGTLYGTTTGTGNLGGTYGTVYKISSEGVYSILHNFDLVNGGTPLSGIALGRDGSLYGATRVWHLWLPLRNNLQN
;
A
#
# COMPACT_ATOMS: atom_id res chain seq x y z
N MET A 1 -4.14 -1.24 -12.43
CA MET A 1 -2.79 -1.62 -12.85
C MET A 1 -2.85 -2.18 -14.26
N PHE A 2 -1.92 -1.77 -15.12
CA PHE A 2 -1.81 -2.29 -16.48
C PHE A 2 -0.35 -2.56 -16.83
N LYS A 3 -0.14 -3.34 -17.89
CA LYS A 3 1.15 -3.42 -18.61
C LYS A 3 0.92 -3.09 -20.09
N ILE A 4 1.96 -2.56 -20.72
CA ILE A 4 2.01 -2.36 -22.16
C ILE A 4 3.39 -2.83 -22.65
N ASN A 5 3.44 -3.65 -23.70
CA ASN A 5 4.70 -4.08 -24.28
C ASN A 5 5.22 -3.06 -25.31
N ALA A 6 6.46 -3.25 -25.80
CA ALA A 6 7.08 -2.34 -26.76
C ALA A 6 6.30 -2.22 -28.10
N SER A 7 5.50 -3.23 -28.44
CA SER A 7 4.61 -3.21 -29.61
C SER A 7 3.23 -2.58 -29.34
N GLY A 8 2.98 -2.07 -28.13
CA GLY A 8 1.74 -1.38 -27.77
C GLY A 8 0.59 -2.28 -27.32
N THR A 9 0.80 -3.59 -27.11
CA THR A 9 -0.21 -4.49 -26.57
C THR A 9 -0.49 -4.13 -25.11
N PHE A 10 -1.65 -3.53 -24.86
CA PHE A 10 -2.13 -3.15 -23.54
C PHE A 10 -2.82 -4.34 -22.85
N THR A 11 -2.56 -4.53 -21.56
CA THR A 11 -3.20 -5.56 -20.73
C THR A 11 -3.54 -4.98 -19.37
N VAL A 12 -4.80 -5.12 -18.95
CA VAL A 12 -5.22 -4.81 -17.58
C VAL A 12 -4.79 -5.95 -16.67
N LEU A 13 -4.03 -5.62 -15.62
CA LEU A 13 -3.57 -6.60 -14.62
C LEU A 13 -4.49 -6.63 -13.40
N HIS A 14 -5.03 -5.48 -13.01
CA HIS A 14 -5.94 -5.37 -11.89
C HIS A 14 -6.71 -4.05 -11.96
N THR A 15 -7.99 -4.07 -11.60
CA THR A 15 -8.82 -2.86 -11.47
C THR A 15 -9.11 -2.65 -10.00
N PHE A 16 -8.58 -1.56 -9.44
CA PHE A 16 -8.85 -1.17 -8.06
C PHE A 16 -10.25 -0.55 -8.01
N ILE A 17 -11.18 -1.20 -7.30
CA ILE A 17 -12.56 -0.74 -7.12
C ILE A 17 -12.80 -0.32 -5.68
N LYS A 18 -13.91 0.36 -5.37
CA LYS A 18 -14.15 0.81 -3.99
C LYS A 18 -14.37 -0.36 -3.01
N ASP A 19 -14.92 -1.46 -3.51
CA ASP A 19 -15.44 -2.55 -2.68
C ASP A 19 -14.40 -3.64 -2.35
N ASP A 20 -13.22 -3.61 -2.97
CA ASP A 20 -12.14 -4.58 -2.75
C ASP A 20 -11.21 -4.19 -1.57
N ASN A 21 -11.61 -3.17 -0.80
CA ASN A 21 -10.83 -2.60 0.29
C ASN A 21 -9.41 -2.19 -0.14
N SER A 22 -9.18 -1.94 -1.43
CA SER A 22 -7.86 -1.70 -1.97
C SER A 22 -7.42 -0.26 -1.83
N GLY A 23 -8.29 0.73 -1.60
CA GLY A 23 -7.85 2.14 -1.51
C GLY A 23 -7.39 2.71 -2.86
N ARG A 24 -6.61 3.80 -2.87
CA ARG A 24 -6.11 4.39 -4.12
C ARG A 24 -4.69 3.87 -4.43
N PRO A 25 -4.45 3.22 -5.59
CA PRO A 25 -3.13 2.69 -5.91
C PRO A 25 -2.09 3.81 -6.04
N ASN A 26 -0.88 3.53 -5.54
CA ASN A 26 0.26 4.44 -5.53
C ASN A 26 1.40 3.92 -6.44
N ARG A 27 2.63 4.41 -6.26
CA ARG A 27 3.79 3.97 -7.05
C ARG A 27 4.01 2.45 -6.97
N VAL A 28 4.30 1.84 -8.11
CA VAL A 28 4.63 0.42 -8.24
C VAL A 28 6.14 0.20 -8.34
N THR A 29 6.61 -0.96 -7.89
CA THR A 29 7.98 -1.42 -7.98
C THR A 29 8.00 -2.78 -8.66
N LEU A 30 8.83 -2.93 -9.69
CA LEU A 30 9.02 -4.18 -10.42
C LEU A 30 10.23 -4.93 -9.85
N ALA A 31 10.02 -6.17 -9.44
CA ALA A 31 11.09 -7.08 -9.03
C ALA A 31 11.72 -7.80 -10.24
N SER A 32 12.90 -8.36 -10.04
CA SER A 32 13.65 -9.08 -11.09
C SER A 32 12.96 -10.36 -11.56
N ASP A 33 12.08 -10.94 -10.74
CA ASP A 33 11.27 -12.10 -11.07
C ASP A 33 10.00 -11.74 -11.88
N GLY A 34 9.76 -10.45 -12.15
CA GLY A 34 8.57 -9.97 -12.83
C GLY A 34 7.38 -9.66 -11.92
N THR A 35 7.50 -9.88 -10.61
CA THR A 35 6.46 -9.52 -9.63
C THR A 35 6.39 -8.00 -9.47
N LEU A 36 5.19 -7.44 -9.53
CA LEU A 36 4.92 -6.03 -9.23
C LEU A 36 4.49 -5.90 -7.77
N TYR A 37 5.13 -5.01 -7.02
CA TYR A 37 4.76 -4.66 -5.65
C TYR A 37 4.27 -3.22 -5.60
N GLY A 38 3.25 -2.96 -4.80
CA GLY A 38 2.76 -1.60 -4.64
C GLY A 38 2.06 -1.40 -3.32
N THR A 39 1.81 -0.13 -3.03
CA THR A 39 0.96 0.29 -1.93
C THR A 39 -0.29 0.98 -2.45
N THR A 40 -1.29 1.04 -1.60
CA THR A 40 -2.44 1.89 -1.82
C THR A 40 -2.59 2.88 -0.67
N THR A 41 -2.97 4.12 -0.97
CA THR A 41 -3.34 5.07 0.06
C THR A 41 -4.73 4.73 0.59
N GLY A 42 -4.86 4.72 1.92
CA GLY A 42 -6.17 4.66 2.56
C GLY A 42 -7.10 5.79 2.15
N THR A 43 -8.41 5.59 2.30
CA THR A 43 -9.42 6.64 2.07
C THR A 43 -9.60 7.56 3.28
N GLY A 44 -9.02 7.21 4.45
CA GLY A 44 -8.92 8.11 5.61
C GLY A 44 -10.22 8.35 6.39
N ASN A 45 -11.32 7.72 6.00
CA ASN A 45 -12.64 7.91 6.63
C ASN A 45 -12.95 6.76 7.61
N LEU A 46 -13.80 7.02 8.62
CA LEU A 46 -14.32 5.99 9.53
C LEU A 46 -15.10 4.95 8.71
N GLY A 47 -14.61 3.71 8.66
CA GLY A 47 -15.13 2.63 7.82
C GLY A 47 -14.46 2.49 6.44
N GLY A 48 -13.43 3.29 6.16
CA GLY A 48 -12.60 3.20 4.96
C GLY A 48 -11.34 2.35 5.13
N THR A 49 -10.56 2.21 4.06
CA THR A 49 -9.27 1.51 4.08
C THR A 49 -8.19 2.44 4.63
N TYR A 50 -7.18 1.90 5.32
CA TYR A 50 -6.00 2.67 5.72
C TYR A 50 -4.82 2.49 4.78
N GLY A 51 -5.03 1.75 3.69
CA GLY A 51 -4.03 1.40 2.69
C GLY A 51 -3.60 -0.05 2.83
N THR A 52 -3.01 -0.58 1.77
CA THR A 52 -2.52 -1.95 1.72
C THR A 52 -1.13 -2.00 1.11
N VAL A 53 -0.42 -3.09 1.39
CA VAL A 53 0.70 -3.57 0.57
C VAL A 53 0.16 -4.72 -0.25
N TYR A 54 0.37 -4.68 -1.56
CA TYR A 54 -0.10 -5.71 -2.48
C TYR A 54 1.02 -6.15 -3.44
N LYS A 55 0.82 -7.30 -4.07
CA LYS A 55 1.61 -7.76 -5.21
C LYS A 55 0.74 -8.20 -6.38
N ILE A 56 1.31 -8.17 -7.57
CA ILE A 56 0.79 -8.84 -8.77
C ILE A 56 1.91 -9.72 -9.33
N SER A 57 1.67 -11.03 -9.43
CA SER A 57 2.65 -11.97 -9.99
C SER A 57 2.87 -11.73 -11.49
N SER A 58 3.92 -12.33 -12.07
CA SER A 58 4.17 -12.32 -13.52
C SER A 58 2.99 -12.84 -14.34
N GLU A 59 2.20 -13.76 -13.77
CA GLU A 59 0.99 -14.34 -14.35
C GLU A 59 -0.24 -13.45 -14.19
N GLY A 60 -0.13 -12.32 -13.47
CA GLY A 60 -1.22 -11.37 -13.28
C GLY A 60 -2.08 -11.61 -12.04
N VAL A 61 -1.65 -12.47 -11.10
CA VAL A 61 -2.42 -12.75 -9.88
C VAL A 61 -2.22 -11.63 -8.85
N TYR A 62 -3.29 -10.89 -8.54
CA TYR A 62 -3.29 -9.88 -7.48
C TYR A 62 -3.41 -10.53 -6.09
N SER A 63 -2.63 -10.04 -5.13
CA SER A 63 -2.68 -10.50 -3.73
C SER A 63 -2.38 -9.36 -2.76
N ILE A 64 -3.11 -9.30 -1.65
CA ILE A 64 -2.80 -8.40 -0.54
C ILE A 64 -1.78 -9.09 0.36
N LEU A 65 -0.69 -8.39 0.66
CA LEU A 65 0.36 -8.83 1.58
C LEU A 65 0.15 -8.27 2.98
N HIS A 66 -0.40 -7.05 3.08
CA HIS A 66 -0.66 -6.40 4.36
C HIS A 66 -1.81 -5.40 4.24
N ASN A 67 -2.66 -5.33 5.27
CA ASN A 67 -3.66 -4.29 5.43
C ASN A 67 -3.27 -3.42 6.63
N PHE A 68 -3.16 -2.12 6.42
CA PHE A 68 -2.93 -1.17 7.50
C PHE A 68 -4.21 -0.94 8.31
N ASP A 69 -4.08 -0.61 9.60
CA ASP A 69 -5.18 -0.50 10.57
C ASP A 69 -5.10 0.75 11.47
N LEU A 70 -4.32 1.77 11.08
CA LEU A 70 -3.93 2.96 11.86
C LEU A 70 -3.01 2.70 13.05
N VAL A 71 -3.07 1.52 13.67
CA VAL A 71 -2.20 1.13 14.78
C VAL A 71 -0.81 0.79 14.26
N ASN A 72 -0.74 -0.02 13.20
CA ASN A 72 0.49 -0.48 12.56
C ASN A 72 0.93 0.43 11.40
N GLY A 73 0.40 1.65 11.35
CA GLY A 73 0.58 2.59 10.24
C GLY A 73 -0.67 2.73 9.38
N GLY A 74 -0.60 3.68 8.46
CA GLY A 74 -1.65 4.00 7.51
C GLY A 74 -1.17 5.01 6.47
N THR A 75 -1.94 5.12 5.40
CA THR A 75 -1.72 6.07 4.30
C THR A 75 -0.28 6.01 3.78
N PRO A 76 0.17 4.87 3.23
CA PRO A 76 1.49 4.79 2.60
C PRO A 76 1.54 5.72 1.38
N LEU A 77 2.32 6.78 1.47
CA LEU A 77 2.44 7.81 0.42
C LEU A 77 3.64 7.59 -0.51
N SER A 78 4.61 6.78 -0.09
CA SER A 78 5.83 6.51 -0.86
C SER A 78 5.76 5.19 -1.61
N GLY A 79 6.68 5.02 -2.58
CA GLY A 79 6.94 3.72 -3.19
C GLY A 79 7.59 2.73 -2.21
N ILE A 80 7.65 1.49 -2.63
CA ILE A 80 8.32 0.38 -1.94
C ILE A 80 9.75 0.23 -2.49
N ALA A 81 10.71 -0.07 -1.63
CA ALA A 81 12.05 -0.53 -2.02
C ALA A 81 12.17 -2.04 -1.81
N LEU A 82 12.84 -2.73 -2.73
CA LEU A 82 13.12 -4.16 -2.62
C LEU A 82 14.52 -4.35 -2.01
N GLY A 83 14.58 -5.08 -0.90
CA GLY A 83 15.84 -5.50 -0.31
C GLY A 83 16.44 -6.70 -1.01
N ARG A 84 17.77 -6.85 -0.87
CA ARG A 84 18.48 -8.06 -1.31
C ARG A 84 18.15 -9.29 -0.46
N ASP A 85 17.59 -9.08 0.71
CA ASP A 85 17.08 -10.10 1.63
C ASP A 85 15.67 -10.60 1.25
N GLY A 86 15.06 -10.03 0.20
CA GLY A 86 13.69 -10.33 -0.21
C GLY A 86 12.63 -9.53 0.55
N SER A 87 13.02 -8.62 1.44
CA SER A 87 12.08 -7.78 2.20
C SER A 87 11.60 -6.57 1.39
N LEU A 88 10.40 -6.10 1.73
CA LEU A 88 9.83 -4.85 1.22
C LEU A 88 10.02 -3.75 2.25
N TYR A 89 10.61 -2.62 1.84
CA TYR A 89 10.82 -1.45 2.70
C TYR A 89 9.97 -0.29 2.23
N GLY A 90 9.31 0.39 3.16
CA GLY A 90 8.48 1.54 2.88
C GLY A 90 8.19 2.32 4.15
N ALA A 91 7.59 3.49 4.00
CA ALA A 91 7.21 4.35 5.12
C ALA A 91 5.70 4.59 5.11
N THR A 92 5.12 4.52 6.31
CA THR A 92 3.71 4.84 6.58
C THR A 92 3.62 5.90 7.65
N ARG A 93 2.48 6.57 7.75
CA ARG A 93 2.19 7.48 8.85
C ARG A 93 1.32 6.75 9.86
N VAL A 94 1.60 6.87 11.15
CA VAL A 94 0.64 6.50 12.18
C VAL A 94 -0.15 7.75 12.54
N TRP A 95 -1.47 7.64 12.62
CA TRP A 95 -2.27 8.70 13.22
C TRP A 95 -2.36 8.38 14.71
N HIS A 96 -1.49 8.98 15.52
CA HIS A 96 -1.75 9.04 16.95
C HIS A 96 -2.80 10.13 17.17
N LEU A 97 -3.99 9.74 17.60
CA LEU A 97 -4.87 10.66 18.30
C LEU A 97 -4.05 11.16 19.50
N TRP A 98 -3.71 12.45 19.52
CA TRP A 98 -3.15 13.07 20.71
C TRP A 98 -4.22 12.95 21.80
N LEU A 99 -4.14 11.92 22.63
CA LEU A 99 -4.71 11.99 23.97
C LEU A 99 -3.90 13.08 24.66
N PRO A 100 -4.53 14.15 25.17
CA PRO A 100 -3.84 15.07 26.07
C PRO A 100 -3.32 14.23 27.24
N LEU A 101 -2.03 13.91 27.24
CA LEU A 101 -1.37 13.35 28.40
C LEU A 101 -1.35 14.45 29.45
N ARG A 102 -2.25 14.30 30.43
CA ARG A 102 -2.12 14.75 31.81
C ARG A 102 -1.49 16.14 31.99
N ASN A 103 -2.34 17.14 32.23
CA ASN A 103 -2.00 18.16 33.22
C ASN A 103 -1.95 17.51 34.61
N ASN A 104 -0.95 16.67 34.84
CA ASN A 104 -0.39 16.44 36.16
C ASN A 104 0.88 17.28 36.24
N LEU A 105 0.70 18.61 36.26
CA LEU A 105 1.68 19.43 36.93
C LEU A 105 1.40 19.28 38.43
N GLN A 106 2.40 18.73 39.09
CA GLN A 106 2.54 18.73 40.53
C GLN A 106 2.61 20.17 41.07
N ASN A 107 2.02 20.34 42.25
CA ASN A 107 2.14 21.45 43.20
C ASN A 107 1.54 22.80 42.84
#